data_AF-A0ABD2ZMP9-F1
#
_entry.id   AF-A0ABD2ZMP9-F1
#
_cell.length_a   1.000
_cell.length_b   1.000
_cell.length_c   1.000
_cell.angle_alpha   90.00
_cell.angle_beta   90.00
_cell.angle_gamma   90.00
#
_symmetry.space_group_name_H-M   'P 1'
#
loop_
_entity.id
_entity.type
_entity.pdbx_description
1 polymer ?
#
loop_
_entity_poly.entity_id
_entity_poly.type
_entity_poly.pdbx_seq_one_letter_code
_entity_poly.pdbx_strand_id
1 'polypeptide(L)'
;MALHILFSVQNVVDKDLESEIVNELMGANGGGMKKLLEESPMVVEKCQRLTRSNKLLKESKEIVAAIMDKVAAYETSGVTDEESIIHLD
;
A
#
# COMPACT_ATOMS: atom_id res chain seq x y z
N MET A 1 50.93 17.80 -15.75
CA MET A 1 50.75 16.55 -14.98
C MET A 1 49.45 16.56 -14.16
N ALA A 2 49.27 17.46 -13.18
CA ALA A 2 48.04 17.51 -12.36
C ALA A 2 46.74 17.63 -13.18
N LEU A 3 46.71 18.52 -14.19
CA LEU A 3 45.55 18.68 -15.07
C LEU A 3 45.24 17.42 -15.90
N HIS A 4 46.27 16.71 -16.36
CA HIS A 4 46.11 15.46 -17.10
C HIS A 4 45.55 14.37 -16.19
N ILE A 5 46.04 14.26 -14.96
CA ILE A 5 45.50 13.32 -13.97
C ILE A 5 44.03 13.64 -13.66
N LEU A 6 43.69 14.92 -13.44
CA LEU A 6 42.31 15.33 -13.21
C LEU A 6 41.38 14.95 -14.37
N PHE A 7 41.81 15.24 -15.61
CA PHE A 7 41.08 14.88 -16.81
C PHE A 7 40.92 13.35 -16.96
N SER A 8 41.98 12.58 -16.69
CA SER A 8 41.92 11.12 -16.70
C SER A 8 40.95 10.57 -15.66
N VAL A 9 40.93 11.12 -14.45
CA VAL A 9 40.00 10.70 -13.38
C VAL A 9 38.56 11.02 -13.77
N GLN A 10 38.28 12.22 -14.28
CA GLN A 10 36.96 12.58 -14.77
C GLN A 10 36.48 11.63 -15.86
N ASN A 11 37.36 11.33 -16.82
CA ASN A 11 37.01 10.46 -17.93
C ASN A 11 36.73 9.00 -17.48
N VAL A 12 37.42 8.51 -16.45
CA VAL A 12 37.14 7.19 -15.85
C VAL A 12 35.78 7.19 -15.13
N VAL A 13 35.46 8.25 -14.38
CA VAL A 13 34.15 8.36 -13.70
C VAL A 13 33.01 8.46 -14.72
N ASP A 14 33.13 9.38 -15.68
CA ASP A 14 32.06 9.73 -16.61
C ASP A 14 31.82 8.68 -17.69
N LYS A 15 32.86 7.92 -18.09
CA LYS A 15 32.73 6.97 -19.21
C LYS A 15 32.77 5.53 -18.78
N ASP A 16 33.63 5.18 -17.82
CA ASP A 16 33.84 3.79 -17.46
C ASP A 16 32.88 3.41 -16.32
N LEU A 17 32.91 4.14 -15.20
CA LEU A 17 32.03 3.86 -14.05
C LEU A 17 30.56 4.11 -14.38
N GLU A 18 30.23 5.22 -15.02
CA GLU A 18 28.83 5.51 -15.38
C GLU A 18 28.24 4.39 -16.27
N SER A 19 28.99 3.95 -17.27
CA SER A 19 28.60 2.85 -18.16
C SER A 19 28.46 1.53 -17.42
N GLU A 20 29.37 1.21 -16.50
CA GLU A 20 29.31 -0.01 -15.68
C GLU A 20 28.08 -0.01 -14.78
N ILE A 21 27.82 1.09 -14.07
CA ILE A 21 26.65 1.26 -13.20
C ILE A 21 25.36 1.12 -14.03
N VAL A 22 25.28 1.79 -15.18
CA VAL A 22 24.12 1.72 -16.07
C VAL A 22 23.91 0.29 -16.59
N ASN A 23 24.98 -0.39 -16.98
CA ASN A 23 24.88 -1.78 -17.45
C ASN A 23 24.51 -2.75 -16.33
N GLU A 24 24.99 -2.56 -15.12
CA GLU A 24 24.62 -3.39 -13.96
C GLU A 24 23.15 -3.18 -13.59
N LEU A 25 22.68 -1.93 -13.55
CA LEU A 25 21.32 -1.59 -13.15
C LEU A 25 20.27 -1.82 -14.25
N MET A 26 20.60 -1.49 -15.50
CA MET A 26 19.68 -1.39 -16.64
C MET A 26 20.10 -2.19 -17.88
N GLY A 27 21.19 -2.96 -17.82
CA GLY A 27 21.65 -3.78 -18.95
C GLY A 27 20.63 -4.83 -19.39
N ALA A 28 20.93 -5.56 -20.47
CA ALA A 28 20.01 -6.47 -21.15
C ALA A 28 19.33 -7.53 -20.24
N ASN A 29 19.94 -7.86 -19.10
CA ASN A 29 19.38 -8.80 -18.14
C ASN A 29 18.32 -8.17 -17.20
N GLY A 30 18.11 -6.84 -17.26
CA GLY A 30 17.00 -6.08 -16.67
C GLY A 30 16.79 -6.21 -15.15
N GLY A 31 17.70 -6.90 -14.46
CA GLY A 31 17.45 -7.43 -13.12
C GLY A 31 18.19 -6.69 -12.00
N GLY A 32 19.20 -5.88 -12.30
CA GLY A 32 20.01 -5.21 -11.28
C GLY A 32 19.18 -4.24 -10.44
N MET A 33 18.40 -3.37 -11.09
CA MET A 33 17.49 -2.47 -10.39
C MET A 33 16.43 -3.21 -9.59
N LYS A 34 15.89 -4.33 -10.12
CA LYS A 34 14.91 -5.16 -9.41
C LYS A 34 15.49 -5.77 -8.14
N LYS A 35 16.74 -6.23 -8.18
CA LYS A 35 17.45 -6.78 -7.01
C LYS A 35 17.78 -5.70 -5.98
N LEU A 36 18.16 -4.51 -6.42
CA LEU A 36 18.44 -3.38 -5.52
C LEU A 36 17.17 -2.91 -4.80
N LEU A 37 16.03 -2.92 -5.51
CA LEU A 37 14.71 -2.57 -4.97
C LEU A 37 13.97 -3.76 -4.35
N GLU A 38 14.59 -4.93 -4.26
CA GLU A 38 13.97 -6.10 -3.65
C GLU A 38 13.84 -5.89 -2.15
N GLU A 39 12.60 -5.88 -1.66
CA GLU A 39 12.34 -5.75 -0.23
C GLU A 39 12.85 -6.97 0.54
N SER A 40 13.34 -6.75 1.77
CA SER A 40 13.68 -7.85 2.67
C SER A 40 12.46 -8.75 2.89
N PRO A 41 12.62 -10.09 2.96
CA PRO A 41 11.51 -11.02 3.21
C PRO A 41 10.65 -10.65 4.43
N MET A 42 11.27 -10.11 5.47
CA MET A 42 10.59 -9.62 6.67
C MET A 42 9.67 -8.43 6.40
N VAL A 43 10.10 -7.49 5.55
CA VAL A 43 9.31 -6.31 5.17
C VAL A 43 8.13 -6.74 4.30
N VAL A 44 8.37 -7.63 3.32
CA VAL A 44 7.33 -8.21 2.47
C VAL A 44 6.25 -8.90 3.32
N GLU A 45 6.65 -9.74 4.27
CA GLU A 45 5.73 -10.46 5.15
C GLU A 45 4.89 -9.48 6.00
N LYS A 46 5.54 -8.48 6.61
CA LYS A 46 4.86 -7.46 7.41
C LYS A 46 3.86 -6.66 6.57
N CYS A 47 4.24 -6.27 5.35
CA CYS A 47 3.38 -5.52 4.44
C CYS A 47 2.16 -6.35 4.01
N GLN A 48 2.36 -7.62 3.69
CA GLN A 48 1.26 -8.54 3.37
C GLN A 48 0.31 -8.74 4.55
N ARG A 49 0.82 -8.89 5.78
CA ARG A 49 0.00 -9.03 6.99
C ARG A 49 -0.87 -7.79 7.20
N LEU A 50 -0.27 -6.61 7.13
CA LEU A 50 -1.01 -5.35 7.28
C LEU A 50 -2.07 -5.17 6.18
N THR A 51 -1.75 -5.55 4.95
CA THR A 51 -2.71 -5.50 3.83
C THR A 51 -3.91 -6.41 4.07
N ARG A 52 -3.68 -7.64 4.57
CA ARG A 52 -4.77 -8.55 4.97
C ARG A 52 -5.62 -7.97 6.08
N SER A 53 -5.00 -7.44 7.14
CA SER A 53 -5.73 -6.80 8.24
C SER A 53 -6.55 -5.61 7.75
N ASN A 54 -6.01 -4.76 6.86
CA ASN A 54 -6.76 -3.63 6.30
C ASN A 54 -7.98 -4.10 5.50
N LYS A 55 -7.85 -5.17 4.71
CA LYS A 55 -8.98 -5.76 3.97
C LYS A 55 -10.07 -6.24 4.92
N LEU A 56 -9.71 -7.04 5.93
CA LEU A 56 -10.68 -7.57 6.90
C LEU A 56 -11.37 -6.45 7.70
N LEU A 57 -10.65 -5.37 8.05
CA LEU A 57 -11.25 -4.24 8.75
C LEU A 57 -12.26 -3.47 7.88
N LYS A 58 -12.03 -3.39 6.57
CA LYS A 58 -13.01 -2.80 5.64
C LYS A 58 -14.27 -3.65 5.54
N GLU A 59 -14.11 -4.96 5.40
CA GLU A 59 -15.24 -5.91 5.39
C GLU A 59 -16.01 -5.87 6.72
N SER A 60 -15.31 -5.82 7.85
CA SER A 60 -15.92 -5.71 9.18
C SER A 60 -16.73 -4.42 9.33
N LYS A 61 -16.25 -3.29 8.79
CA LYS A 61 -16.99 -2.03 8.80
C LYS A 61 -18.33 -2.16 8.07
N GLU A 62 -18.35 -2.81 6.92
CA GLU A 62 -19.58 -3.00 6.12
C GLU A 62 -20.60 -3.86 6.87
N ILE A 63 -20.14 -4.94 7.50
CA ILE A 63 -21.01 -5.81 8.31
C ILE A 63 -21.59 -5.06 9.51
N VAL A 64 -20.76 -4.29 10.23
CA VAL A 64 -21.22 -3.50 11.38
C VAL A 64 -22.23 -2.45 10.94
N ALA A 65 -22.00 -1.76 9.82
CA ALA A 65 -22.96 -0.81 9.26
C ALA A 65 -24.31 -1.49 8.96
N ALA A 66 -24.29 -2.66 8.32
CA ALA A 66 -25.52 -3.40 8.03
C ALA A 66 -26.27 -3.87 9.30
N ILE A 67 -25.56 -4.16 10.39
CA ILE A 67 -26.17 -4.46 11.69
C ILE A 67 -26.80 -3.20 12.27
N MET A 68 -26.09 -2.06 12.24
CA MET A 68 -26.60 -0.78 12.74
C MET A 68 -27.86 -0.34 11.97
N ASP A 69 -27.86 -0.48 10.64
CA ASP A 69 -29.03 -0.16 9.80
C ASP A 69 -30.26 -1.00 10.19
N LYS A 70 -30.04 -2.30 10.47
CA LYS A 70 -31.12 -3.18 10.95
C LYS A 70 -31.63 -2.79 12.32
N VAL A 71 -30.73 -2.49 13.26
CA VAL A 71 -31.11 -2.04 14.61
C VAL A 71 -31.93 -0.75 14.54
N ALA A 72 -31.48 0.24 13.77
CA ALA A 72 -32.22 1.48 13.55
C ALA A 72 -33.61 1.24 12.94
N ALA A 73 -33.72 0.31 11.97
CA ALA A 73 -35.01 -0.04 11.38
C ALA A 73 -35.98 -0.68 12.41
N TYR A 74 -35.48 -1.54 13.30
CA TYR A 74 -36.28 -2.11 14.39
C TYR A 74 -36.75 -1.04 15.38
N GLU A 75 -35.87 -0.10 15.76
CA GLU A 75 -36.22 1.02 16.63
C GLU A 75 -37.32 1.91 16.02
N THR A 76 -37.28 2.15 14.71
CA THR A 76 -38.33 2.94 14.02
C THR A 76 -39.65 2.19 13.83
N SER A 77 -39.62 0.85 13.77
CA SER A 77 -40.83 0.02 13.60
C SER A 77 -41.57 -0.18 14.93
N GLY A 78 -40.88 -0.08 16.07
CA GLY A 78 -41.51 -0.14 17.40
C GLY A 78 -42.31 1.10 17.77
N VAL A 79 -42.06 2.25 17.11
CA VAL A 79 -42.78 3.51 17.38
C VAL A 79 -44.18 3.51 16.77
N THR A 80 -44.42 2.76 15.69
CA THR A 80 -45.73 2.71 15.03
C THR A 80 -46.77 1.84 15.75
N ASP A 81 -46.32 0.93 16.62
CA ASP A 81 -47.22 0.03 17.36
C ASP A 81 -47.81 0.68 18.63
N GLU A 82 -47.14 1.70 19.21
CA GLU A 82 -47.67 2.46 20.36
C GLU A 82 -48.59 3.63 19.96
N GLU A 83 -48.37 4.27 18.81
CA GLU A 83 -49.25 5.37 18.34
C GLU A 83 -50.63 4.90 17.85
N SER A 84 -50.80 3.61 17.52
CA SER A 84 -52.12 3.06 17.13
C SER A 84 -53.04 2.75 18.33
N ILE A 85 -52.52 2.72 19.57
CA ILE A 85 -53.31 2.36 20.76
C ILE A 85 -53.97 3.59 21.41
N ILE A 86 -53.45 4.80 21.18
CA ILE A 86 -53.92 6.03 21.84
C ILE A 86 -55.13 6.72 21.16
N HIS A 87 -55.81 6.07 20.22
CA HIS A 87 -57.00 6.65 19.57
C HIS A 87 -58.31 5.85 19.75
N LEU A 88 -58.35 4.93 20.71
CA LEU A 88 -59.53 4.11 21.00
C LEU A 88 -60.04 4.31 22.45
N ASP A 89 -60.45 5.53 22.79
CA ASP A 89 -61.34 5.84 23.93
C ASP A 89 -62.26 7.01 23.56
#